data_AF-A0A9E3J9V7-F1
#
_entry.id   AF-A0A9E3J9V7-F1
#
_cell.length_a   1.000
_cell.length_b   1.000
_cell.length_c   1.000
_cell.angle_alpha   90.00
_cell.angle_beta   90.00
_cell.angle_gamma   90.00
#
_symmetry.space_group_name_H-M   'P 1'
#
loop_
_entity.id
_entity.type
_entity.pdbx_description
1 polymer ?
#
loop_
_entity_poly.entity_id
_entity_poly.type
_entity_poly.pdbx_seq_one_letter_code
_entity_poly.pdbx_strand_id
1 'polypeptide(L)'
;MSLIAGLARLEAVSTGRAQPAATVLHRHLSDRPLVLVPLTTAGEAGAPLGALVGTDRDAPRLLVVPQPRDRDLRFAFLAELADVVLPYVDGYAESVEAAERNETDPETGKRVKVEVELCADAPQLILPSRAGVDFVRLLGRSMRFRRTAEQDPETPYPAPPRVPLLGRWL
;
A
#
# COMPACT_ATOMS: atom_id res chain seq x y z
N MET A 1 25.49 12.39 9.10
CA MET A 1 24.30 12.84 9.88
C MET A 1 24.64 14.16 10.54
N SER A 2 23.73 15.13 10.59
CA SER A 2 23.95 16.39 11.30
C SER A 2 23.77 16.21 12.81
N LEU A 3 24.35 17.10 13.62
CA LEU A 3 24.16 17.14 15.07
C LEU A 3 22.68 17.28 15.46
N ILE A 4 21.93 18.11 14.72
CA ILE A 4 20.49 18.31 14.91
C ILE A 4 19.72 17.00 14.74
N ALA A 5 20.03 16.21 13.70
CA ALA A 5 19.40 14.91 13.49
C ALA A 5 19.75 13.90 14.60
N GLY A 6 20.95 14.01 15.19
CA GLY A 6 21.35 13.21 16.35
C GLY A 6 20.55 13.55 17.61
N LEU A 7 20.42 14.85 17.93
CA LEU A 7 19.64 15.33 19.06
C LEU A 7 18.16 14.91 18.95
N ALA A 8 17.53 15.14 17.80
CA ALA A 8 16.14 14.77 17.56
C ALA A 8 15.88 13.27 17.76
N ARG A 9 16.85 12.40 17.41
CA ARG A 9 16.75 10.95 17.68
C ARG A 9 16.84 10.62 19.16
N LEU A 10 17.76 11.25 19.89
CA LEU A 10 17.89 11.06 21.34
C LEU A 10 16.63 11.52 22.08
N GLU A 11 16.08 12.66 21.69
CA GLU A 11 14.80 13.15 22.21
C GLU A 11 13.64 12.22 21.86
N ALA A 12 13.62 11.66 20.63
CA ALA A 12 12.59 10.72 20.24
C ALA A 12 12.62 9.43 21.08
N VAL A 13 13.82 8.90 21.33
CA VAL A 13 14.01 7.72 22.19
C VAL A 13 13.61 8.04 23.64
N SER A 14 14.02 9.19 24.16
CA SER A 14 13.72 9.62 25.53
C SER A 14 12.22 9.83 25.77
N THR A 15 11.53 10.46 24.80
CA THR A 15 10.11 10.82 24.94
C THR A 15 9.15 9.76 24.43
N GLY A 16 9.65 8.73 23.71
CA GLY A 16 8.84 7.76 23.00
C GLY A 16 7.99 8.37 21.86
N ARG A 17 8.32 9.58 21.40
CA ARG A 17 7.59 10.28 20.34
C ARG A 17 8.53 10.73 19.23
N ALA A 18 8.10 10.55 17.98
CA ALA A 18 8.85 11.09 16.84
C ALA A 18 8.99 12.61 16.96
N GLN A 19 10.21 13.13 16.75
CA GLN A 19 10.47 14.56 16.78
C GLN A 19 10.22 15.19 15.39
N PRO A 20 9.53 16.34 15.31
CA PRO A 20 9.36 17.05 14.05
C PRO A 20 10.71 17.40 13.43
N ALA A 21 10.94 16.93 12.20
CA ALA A 21 12.16 17.26 11.44
C ALA A 21 12.01 18.52 10.56
N ALA A 22 10.79 19.03 10.43
CA ALA A 22 10.45 20.22 9.67
C ALA A 22 9.29 20.96 10.35
N THR A 23 9.25 22.28 10.22
CA THR A 23 8.16 23.14 10.71
C THR A 23 6.94 23.14 9.79
N VAL A 24 7.08 22.65 8.56
CA VAL A 24 6.01 22.54 7.57
C VAL A 24 6.07 21.20 6.85
N LEU A 25 4.89 20.69 6.47
CA LEU A 25 4.77 19.54 5.57
C LEU A 25 4.90 20.05 4.14
N HIS A 26 6.03 19.79 3.48
CA HIS A 26 6.23 20.15 2.07
C HIS A 26 5.39 19.29 1.10
N ARG A 27 4.70 18.27 1.60
CA ARG A 27 3.76 17.45 0.83
C ARG A 27 2.38 17.52 1.46
N HIS A 28 1.38 17.67 0.60
CA HIS A 28 -0.02 17.58 0.99
C HIS A 28 -0.29 16.17 1.57
N LEU A 29 -0.87 16.15 2.76
CA LEU A 29 -1.37 14.95 3.39
C LEU A 29 -2.88 14.97 3.23
N SER A 30 -3.43 13.88 2.70
CA SER A 30 -4.88 13.69 2.62
C SER A 30 -5.48 13.73 4.03
N ASP A 31 -6.75 14.11 4.16
CA ASP A 31 -7.46 14.11 5.44
C ASP A 31 -7.68 12.68 5.97
N ARG A 32 -7.60 11.66 5.10
CA ARG A 32 -7.81 10.25 5.46
C ARG A 32 -6.74 9.35 4.83
N PRO A 33 -5.46 9.54 5.15
CA PRO A 33 -4.42 8.70 4.57
C PRO A 33 -4.52 7.29 5.16
N LEU A 34 -4.28 6.25 4.36
CA LEU A 34 -4.23 4.88 4.84
C LEU A 34 -2.86 4.64 5.48
N VAL A 35 -2.82 4.39 6.78
CA VAL A 35 -1.60 4.01 7.49
C VAL A 35 -1.49 2.50 7.49
N LEU A 36 -0.34 1.97 7.07
CA LEU A 36 -0.01 0.55 7.10
C LEU A 36 1.29 0.33 7.87
N VAL A 37 1.18 -0.33 9.03
CA VAL A 37 2.30 -0.70 9.90
C VAL A 37 2.53 -2.20 9.76
N PRO A 38 3.41 -2.65 8.86
CA PRO A 38 3.71 -4.07 8.71
C PRO A 38 4.55 -4.58 9.87
N LEU A 39 4.22 -5.77 10.36
CA LEU A 39 5.01 -6.55 11.30
C LEU A 39 5.56 -7.77 10.56
N THR A 40 6.87 -7.94 10.59
CA THR A 40 7.56 -9.01 9.88
C THR A 40 8.15 -10.00 10.87
N THR A 41 8.17 -11.27 10.50
CA THR A 41 8.90 -12.28 11.27
C THR A 41 10.41 -12.03 11.22
N ALA A 42 11.10 -12.34 12.31
CA ALA A 42 12.57 -12.33 12.31
C ALA A 42 13.09 -13.58 11.57
N GLY A 43 14.08 -13.39 10.71
CA GLY A 43 14.81 -14.49 10.05
C GLY A 43 14.19 -15.04 8.75
N GLU A 44 12.99 -14.61 8.35
CA GLU A 44 12.38 -14.99 7.07
C GLU A 44 11.94 -13.76 6.28
N ALA A 45 12.64 -13.48 5.19
CA ALA A 45 12.31 -12.35 4.33
C ALA A 45 10.95 -12.58 3.65
N GLY A 46 10.03 -11.63 3.81
CA GLY A 46 8.72 -11.67 3.14
C GLY A 46 7.63 -12.45 3.87
N ALA A 47 7.88 -12.97 5.09
CA ALA A 47 6.85 -13.61 5.90
C ALA A 47 6.17 -12.60 6.84
N PRO A 48 4.90 -12.21 6.57
CA PRO A 48 4.16 -11.31 7.45
C PRO A 48 3.85 -12.00 8.78
N LEU A 49 4.04 -11.27 9.87
CA LEU A 49 3.54 -11.63 11.20
C LEU A 49 2.18 -10.96 11.46
N GLY A 50 1.98 -9.78 10.89
CA GLY A 50 0.74 -9.03 11.00
C GLY A 50 0.86 -7.65 10.38
N ALA A 51 -0.21 -6.86 10.51
CA ALA A 51 -0.21 -5.46 10.15
C ALA A 51 -1.27 -4.72 10.97
N LEU A 52 -0.94 -3.51 11.42
CA LEU A 52 -1.95 -2.54 11.83
C LEU A 52 -2.28 -1.66 10.62
N VAL A 53 -3.55 -1.56 10.25
CA VAL A 53 -3.98 -0.84 9.04
C VAL A 53 -5.26 -0.05 9.29
N GLY A 54 -5.32 1.19 8.80
CA GLY A 54 -6.51 2.03 8.92
C GLY A 54 -6.27 3.49 8.57
N THR A 55 -7.37 4.23 8.40
CA THR A 55 -7.39 5.68 8.20
C THR A 55 -7.75 6.44 9.48
N ASP A 56 -8.47 5.79 10.40
CA ASP A 56 -8.80 6.31 11.73
C ASP A 56 -7.74 5.88 12.74
N ARG A 57 -7.20 6.85 13.47
CA ARG A 57 -6.20 6.65 14.52
C ARG A 57 -6.76 5.86 15.70
N ASP A 58 -8.02 6.07 16.05
CA ASP A 58 -8.63 5.51 17.26
C ASP A 58 -9.36 4.19 16.98
N ALA A 59 -9.53 3.83 15.71
CA ALA A 59 -10.14 2.58 15.27
C ALA A 59 -9.32 1.84 14.18
N PRO A 60 -8.03 1.55 14.40
CA PRO A 60 -7.24 0.79 13.43
C PRO A 60 -7.62 -0.70 13.44
N ARG A 61 -7.50 -1.37 12.28
CA ARG A 61 -7.67 -2.82 12.19
C ARG A 61 -6.33 -3.52 12.39
N LEU A 62 -6.27 -4.43 13.37
CA LEU A 62 -5.13 -5.31 13.58
C LEU A 62 -5.35 -6.64 12.86
N LEU A 63 -4.47 -6.95 11.92
CA LEU A 63 -4.41 -8.22 11.20
C LEU A 63 -3.20 -9.01 11.70
N VAL A 64 -3.35 -10.31 11.93
CA VAL A 64 -2.29 -11.18 12.45
C VAL A 64 -2.21 -12.48 11.66
N VAL A 65 -1.01 -13.05 11.59
CA VAL A 65 -0.77 -14.40 11.06
C VAL A 65 -0.37 -15.30 12.23
N PRO A 66 -1.30 -16.08 12.82
CA PRO A 66 -1.01 -16.87 14.03
C PRO A 66 0.13 -17.87 13.85
N GLN A 67 0.25 -18.45 12.64
CA GLN A 67 1.35 -19.34 12.28
C GLN A 67 1.97 -18.86 10.96
N PRO A 68 3.04 -18.05 11.01
CA PRO A 68 3.64 -17.46 9.80
C PRO A 68 4.17 -18.47 8.77
N ARG A 69 4.45 -19.70 9.19
CA ARG A 69 4.89 -20.79 8.30
C ARG A 69 3.74 -21.47 7.58
N ASP A 70 2.53 -21.33 8.10
CA ASP A 70 1.33 -21.83 7.45
C ASP A 70 1.02 -20.95 6.22
N ARG A 71 0.88 -21.59 5.07
CA ARG A 71 0.66 -20.89 3.80
C ARG A 71 -0.76 -20.35 3.69
N ASP A 72 -1.74 -21.09 4.17
CA ASP A 72 -3.15 -20.77 4.04
C ASP A 72 -3.49 -19.59 4.95
N LEU A 73 -2.95 -19.59 6.18
CA LEU A 73 -3.09 -18.45 7.09
C LEU A 73 -2.41 -17.18 6.56
N ARG A 74 -1.27 -17.31 5.87
CA ARG A 74 -0.65 -16.16 5.19
C ARG A 74 -1.53 -15.61 4.07
N PHE A 75 -2.15 -16.47 3.26
CA PHE A 75 -3.05 -16.00 2.21
C PHE A 75 -4.35 -15.42 2.75
N ALA A 76 -4.89 -15.99 3.84
CA ALA A 76 -6.05 -15.42 4.54
C ALA A 76 -5.74 -14.00 5.03
N PHE A 77 -4.58 -13.80 5.68
CA PHE A 77 -4.12 -12.48 6.07
C PHE A 77 -3.99 -11.50 4.89
N LEU A 78 -3.42 -11.95 3.77
CA LEU A 78 -3.29 -11.10 2.58
C LEU A 78 -4.65 -10.76 1.95
N ALA A 79 -5.62 -11.67 2.01
CA ALA A 79 -6.98 -11.42 1.58
C ALA A 79 -7.66 -10.39 2.50
N GLU A 80 -7.53 -10.53 3.82
CA GLU A 80 -8.05 -9.55 4.78
C GLU A 80 -7.41 -8.16 4.62
N LEU A 81 -6.10 -8.11 4.32
CA LEU A 81 -5.42 -6.87 4.00
C LEU A 81 -5.97 -6.27 2.71
N ALA A 82 -6.24 -7.09 1.69
CA ALA A 82 -6.84 -6.63 0.44
C ALA A 82 -8.25 -6.08 0.65
N ASP A 83 -9.03 -6.66 1.56
CA ASP A 83 -10.37 -6.17 1.91
C ASP A 83 -10.35 -4.80 2.60
N VAL A 84 -9.21 -4.36 3.14
CA VAL A 84 -9.04 -3.00 3.67
C VAL A 84 -8.47 -2.06 2.61
N VAL A 85 -7.41 -2.48 1.90
CA VAL A 85 -6.66 -1.60 1.00
C VAL A 85 -7.41 -1.34 -0.30
N LEU A 86 -8.03 -2.36 -0.89
CA LEU A 86 -8.67 -2.21 -2.20
C LEU A 86 -9.87 -1.27 -2.17
N PRO A 87 -10.83 -1.37 -1.21
CA PRO A 87 -11.92 -0.40 -1.14
C PRO A 87 -11.44 1.03 -0.90
N TYR A 88 -10.35 1.21 -0.15
CA TYR A 88 -9.74 2.53 0.03
C TYR A 88 -9.22 3.10 -1.30
N VAL A 89 -8.55 2.29 -2.12
CA VAL A 89 -8.05 2.70 -3.44
C VAL A 89 -9.19 2.93 -4.43
N ASP A 90 -10.14 2.00 -4.50
CA ASP A 90 -11.27 2.05 -5.42
C ASP A 90 -12.14 3.30 -5.19
N GLY A 91 -12.27 3.76 -3.94
CA GLY A 91 -13.00 4.99 -3.61
C GLY A 91 -12.45 6.27 -4.27
N TYR A 92 -11.17 6.27 -4.70
CA TYR A 92 -10.59 7.40 -5.44
C TYR A 92 -10.91 7.36 -6.94
N ALA A 93 -11.38 6.23 -7.47
CA ALA A 93 -11.80 6.12 -8.85
C ALA A 93 -13.22 6.66 -9.09
N GLU A 94 -14.00 6.92 -8.02
CA GLU A 94 -15.39 7.39 -8.12
C GLU A 94 -15.51 8.87 -8.47
N SER A 95 -14.56 9.70 -8.04
CA SER A 95 -14.56 11.14 -8.30
C SER A 95 -13.53 11.47 -9.37
N VAL A 96 -14.01 11.92 -10.52
CA VAL A 96 -13.18 12.27 -11.67
C VAL A 96 -13.39 13.71 -12.12
N GLU A 97 -12.37 14.29 -12.72
CA GLU A 97 -12.38 15.58 -13.39
C GLU A 97 -12.00 15.43 -14.87
N ALA A 98 -12.64 16.24 -15.72
CA ALA A 98 -12.32 16.31 -17.13
C ALA A 98 -10.96 17.01 -17.33
N ALA A 99 -10.07 16.37 -18.07
CA ALA A 99 -8.75 16.89 -18.39
C ALA A 99 -8.44 16.72 -19.88
N GLU A 100 -7.68 17.66 -20.45
CA GLU A 100 -7.22 17.53 -21.83
C GLU A 100 -5.93 16.71 -21.88
N ARG A 101 -5.93 15.64 -22.67
CA ARG A 101 -4.73 14.85 -22.98
C ARG A 101 -4.46 14.87 -24.48
N ASN A 102 -3.18 15.08 -24.83
CA ASN A 102 -2.73 15.03 -26.22
C ASN A 102 -2.47 13.57 -26.62
N GLU A 103 -3.34 13.00 -27.44
CA GLU A 103 -3.22 11.67 -28.02
C GLU A 103 -2.86 11.72 -29.50
N THR A 104 -2.21 10.67 -30.01
CA THR A 104 -1.88 10.57 -31.44
C THR A 104 -3.05 9.90 -32.15
N ASP A 105 -3.64 10.61 -33.10
CA ASP A 105 -4.69 10.08 -33.95
C ASP A 105 -4.14 8.91 -34.80
N PRO A 106 -4.70 7.69 -34.69
CA PRO A 106 -4.21 6.52 -35.41
C PRO A 106 -4.39 6.60 -36.93
N GLU A 107 -5.32 7.42 -37.44
CA GLU A 107 -5.55 7.59 -38.88
C GLU A 107 -4.67 8.69 -39.47
N THR A 108 -4.52 9.82 -38.76
CA THR A 108 -3.84 11.01 -39.29
C THR A 108 -2.41 11.19 -38.79
N GLY A 109 -2.02 10.47 -37.73
CA GLY A 109 -0.71 10.58 -37.07
C GLY A 109 -0.46 11.91 -36.36
N LYS A 110 -1.45 12.81 -36.32
CA LYS A 110 -1.35 14.13 -35.68
C LYS A 110 -1.71 14.04 -34.20
N ARG A 111 -1.15 14.96 -33.40
CA ARG A 111 -1.56 15.11 -32.00
C ARG A 111 -2.89 15.85 -31.94
N VAL A 112 -3.90 15.21 -31.37
CA VAL A 112 -5.21 15.79 -31.10
C VAL A 112 -5.44 15.89 -29.60
N LYS A 113 -6.18 16.92 -29.18
CA LYS A 113 -6.62 17.05 -27.79
C LYS A 113 -7.88 16.20 -27.61
N VAL A 114 -7.81 15.26 -26.68
CA VAL A 114 -8.93 14.41 -26.29
C VAL A 114 -9.25 14.73 -24.83
N GLU A 115 -10.54 14.85 -24.52
CA GLU A 115 -11.00 14.95 -23.15
C GLU A 115 -10.93 13.57 -22.50
N VAL A 116 -10.26 13.47 -21.34
CA VAL A 116 -10.12 12.27 -20.56
C VAL A 116 -10.57 12.52 -19.12
N GLU A 117 -11.08 11.49 -18.47
CA GLU A 117 -11.40 11.54 -17.04
C GLU A 117 -10.15 11.19 -16.22
N LEU A 118 -9.76 12.08 -15.31
CA LEU A 118 -8.70 11.83 -14.32
C LEU A 118 -9.31 11.76 -12.93
N CYS A 119 -8.79 10.89 -12.06
CA CYS A 119 -9.19 10.86 -10.66
C CYS A 119 -8.90 12.24 -10.01
N ALA A 120 -9.88 12.81 -9.33
CA ALA A 120 -9.78 14.14 -8.73
C ALA A 120 -8.84 14.20 -7.51
N ASP A 121 -8.53 13.05 -6.90
CA ASP A 121 -7.56 12.90 -5.83
C ASP A 121 -6.84 11.54 -5.96
N ALA A 122 -5.78 11.33 -5.18
CA ALA A 122 -4.98 10.12 -5.20
C ALA A 122 -4.90 9.45 -3.81
N PRO A 123 -4.98 8.10 -3.74
CA PRO A 123 -4.81 7.39 -2.48
C PRO A 123 -3.41 7.61 -1.91
N GLN A 124 -3.34 7.93 -0.63
CA GLN A 124 -2.08 8.02 0.12
C GLN A 124 -1.91 6.81 1.03
N LEU A 125 -0.80 6.08 0.87
CA LEU A 125 -0.39 4.97 1.74
C LEU A 125 0.85 5.37 2.54
N ILE A 126 0.70 5.45 3.86
CA ILE A 126 1.76 5.85 4.79
C ILE A 126 2.33 4.61 5.47
N LEU A 127 3.65 4.48 5.44
CA LEU A 127 4.38 3.46 6.17
C LEU A 127 5.32 4.12 7.18
N PRO A 128 5.45 3.57 8.40
CA PRO A 128 6.19 4.21 9.49
C PRO A 128 7.73 4.14 9.31
N SER A 129 8.22 3.30 8.40
CA SER A 129 9.65 3.10 8.19
C SER A 129 9.98 2.69 6.76
N ARG A 130 11.24 2.92 6.35
CA ARG A 130 11.77 2.45 5.07
C ARG A 130 11.73 0.92 4.96
N ALA A 131 12.02 0.21 6.05
CA ALA A 131 11.92 -1.24 6.09
C ALA A 131 10.49 -1.71 5.80
N GLY A 132 9.47 -0.99 6.28
CA GLY A 132 8.08 -1.25 5.92
C GLY A 132 7.82 -1.06 4.42
N VAL A 133 8.38 -0.01 3.81
CA VAL A 133 8.27 0.25 2.36
C VAL A 133 8.88 -0.89 1.56
N ASP A 134 10.10 -1.31 1.91
CA ASP A 134 10.78 -2.40 1.23
C ASP A 134 10.04 -3.73 1.40
N PHE A 135 9.47 -3.98 2.57
CA PHE A 135 8.66 -5.16 2.84
C PHE A 135 7.36 -5.19 2.03
N VAL A 136 6.61 -4.10 2.01
CA VAL A 136 5.36 -4.00 1.23
C VAL A 136 5.64 -4.14 -0.27
N ARG A 137 6.73 -3.54 -0.77
CA ARG A 137 7.18 -3.73 -2.15
C ARG A 137 7.54 -5.18 -2.45
N LEU A 138 8.19 -5.88 -1.52
CA LEU A 138 8.50 -7.31 -1.66
C LEU A 138 7.21 -8.14 -1.73
N LEU A 139 6.24 -7.86 -0.85
CA LEU A 139 4.93 -8.50 -0.88
C LEU A 139 4.25 -8.28 -2.22
N GLY A 140 4.14 -7.02 -2.69
CA GLY A 140 3.54 -6.66 -3.98
C GLY A 140 4.09 -7.49 -5.14
N ARG A 141 5.42 -7.50 -5.26
CA ARG A 141 6.12 -8.32 -6.27
C ARG A 141 5.81 -9.81 -6.19
N SER A 142 5.67 -10.36 -4.98
CA SER A 142 5.42 -11.79 -4.77
C SER A 142 3.98 -12.23 -5.09
N MET A 143 3.04 -11.27 -5.12
CA MET A 143 1.59 -11.52 -5.24
C MET A 143 1.03 -11.17 -6.62
N ARG A 144 1.52 -10.11 -7.27
CA ARG A 144 0.88 -9.50 -8.46
C ARG A 144 0.69 -10.41 -9.68
N PHE A 145 1.43 -11.51 -9.76
CA PHE A 145 1.36 -12.48 -10.86
C PHE A 145 0.93 -13.88 -10.39
N ARG A 146 0.41 -14.01 -9.17
CA ARG A 146 -0.14 -15.27 -8.69
C ARG A 146 -1.42 -15.57 -9.44
N ARG A 147 -1.62 -16.85 -9.81
CA ARG A 147 -2.84 -17.31 -10.47
C ARG A 147 -3.92 -17.63 -9.45
N THR A 148 -5.14 -17.28 -9.78
CA THR A 148 -6.35 -17.63 -9.02
C THR A 148 -6.92 -18.96 -9.52
N ALA A 149 -7.86 -19.54 -8.77
CA ALA A 149 -8.55 -20.77 -9.18
C ALA A 149 -9.31 -20.60 -10.51
N GLU A 150 -9.81 -19.40 -10.80
CA GLU A 150 -10.48 -19.09 -12.07
C GLU A 150 -9.51 -19.12 -13.27
N GLN A 151 -8.25 -18.74 -13.04
CA GLN A 151 -7.23 -18.66 -14.09
C GLN A 151 -6.51 -20.00 -14.32
N ASP A 152 -6.44 -20.85 -13.29
CA ASP A 152 -5.74 -22.13 -13.32
C ASP A 152 -6.39 -23.10 -12.33
N PRO A 153 -7.52 -23.73 -12.69
CA PRO A 153 -8.29 -24.58 -11.76
C PRO A 153 -7.53 -25.79 -11.23
N GLU A 154 -6.55 -26.29 -11.99
CA GLU A 154 -5.73 -27.46 -11.65
C GLU A 154 -4.56 -27.12 -10.73
N THR A 155 -4.33 -25.83 -10.42
CA THR A 155 -3.23 -25.45 -9.55
C THR A 155 -3.50 -25.95 -8.11
N PRO A 156 -2.56 -26.67 -7.46
CA PRO A 156 -2.82 -27.23 -6.14
C PRO A 156 -3.03 -26.19 -5.04
N TYR A 157 -2.63 -24.92 -5.29
CA TYR A 157 -2.68 -23.86 -4.30
C TYR A 157 -2.94 -22.49 -4.94
N PRO A 158 -4.18 -22.23 -5.40
CA PRO A 158 -4.54 -20.98 -6.05
C PRO A 158 -4.46 -19.82 -5.06
N ALA A 159 -4.07 -18.64 -5.54
CA ALA A 159 -4.16 -17.43 -4.72
C ALA A 159 -5.63 -16.97 -4.61
N PRO A 160 -6.04 -16.40 -3.47
CA PRO A 160 -7.35 -15.77 -3.35
C PRO A 160 -7.51 -14.63 -4.39
N PRO A 161 -8.70 -14.40 -4.98
CA PRO A 161 -8.89 -13.49 -6.11
C PRO A 161 -8.38 -12.05 -5.90
N ARG A 162 -8.51 -11.52 -4.68
CA ARG A 162 -8.09 -10.15 -4.34
C ARG A 162 -6.59 -9.99 -4.15
N VAL A 163 -5.85 -11.07 -3.89
CA VAL A 163 -4.42 -11.02 -3.54
C VAL A 163 -3.55 -10.56 -4.72
N PRO A 164 -3.72 -11.06 -5.96
CA PRO A 164 -2.99 -10.53 -7.11
C PRO A 164 -3.31 -9.06 -7.41
N LEU A 165 -4.56 -8.63 -7.20
CA LEU A 165 -4.95 -7.23 -7.37
C LEU A 165 -4.29 -6.33 -6.33
N LEU A 166 -4.31 -6.72 -5.05
CA LEU A 166 -3.56 -6.04 -4.00
C LEU A 166 -2.08 -5.93 -4.37
N GLY A 167 -1.48 -7.01 -4.87
CA GLY A 167 -0.07 -7.02 -5.27
C GLY A 167 0.29 -6.04 -6.39
N ARG A 168 -0.67 -5.60 -7.21
CA ARG A 168 -0.45 -4.58 -8.24
C ARG A 168 -0.36 -3.16 -7.68
N TRP A 169 -0.99 -2.92 -6.53
CA TRP A 169 -1.03 -1.62 -5.86
C TRP A 169 0.08 -1.43 -4.82
N LEU A 170 0.69 -2.51 -4.34
CA LEU A 170 1.80 -2.52 -3.38
C LEU A 170 3.18 -2.65 -4.05
#